data_AF-A0A3M1JI45-F1
#
_entry.id   AF-A0A3M1JI45-F1
#
_cell.length_a   1.000
_cell.length_b   1.000
_cell.length_c   1.000
_cell.angle_alpha   90.00
_cell.angle_beta   90.00
_cell.angle_gamma   90.00
#
_symmetry.space_group_name_H-M   'P 1'
#
loop_
_entity.id
_entity.type
_entity.pdbx_description
1 polymer ?
#
loop_
_entity_poly.entity_id
_entity_poly.type
_entity_poly.pdbx_seq_one_letter_code
_entity_poly.pdbx_strand_id
1 'polypeptide(L)'
;MTADELERIRNERMRKILAEQARAEMESQAVEEERIKREIDAIEARVKSIMTREALQRYGAVKVAHPELAMTVMIALAQSIEKGMISRISDEMLKKALKSIQGKKRDIRISRK
;
A
#
# COMPACT_ATOMS: atom_id res chain seq x y z
N MET A 1 20.46 38.88 -36.15
CA MET A 1 20.58 37.95 -35.01
C MET A 1 21.98 37.41 -35.02
N THR A 2 22.73 37.67 -33.95
CA THR A 2 24.10 37.14 -33.78
C THR A 2 24.05 35.68 -33.36
N ALA A 3 25.13 34.92 -33.59
CA ALA A 3 25.21 33.50 -33.19
C ALA A 3 24.94 33.30 -31.68
N ASP A 4 25.35 34.26 -30.85
CA ASP A 4 25.15 34.27 -29.40
C ASP A 4 23.66 34.37 -29.00
N GLU A 5 22.87 35.19 -29.69
CA GLU A 5 21.42 35.30 -29.46
C GLU A 5 20.69 33.99 -29.80
N LEU A 6 21.13 33.28 -30.85
CA LEU A 6 20.54 31.99 -31.25
C LEU A 6 20.85 30.89 -30.22
N GLU A 7 22.07 30.86 -29.67
CA GLU A 7 22.43 29.92 -28.60
C GLU A 7 21.65 30.18 -27.30
N ARG A 8 21.45 31.45 -26.93
CA ARG A 8 20.66 31.83 -25.76
C ARG A 8 19.20 31.37 -25.89
N ILE A 9 18.59 31.58 -27.06
CA ILE A 9 17.22 31.13 -27.34
C ILE A 9 17.10 29.59 -27.30
N ARG A 10 18.08 28.87 -27.86
CA ARG A 10 18.14 27.40 -27.81
C ARG A 10 18.25 26.88 -26.38
N ASN A 11 19.12 27.47 -25.57
CA ASN A 11 19.34 27.08 -24.17
C ASN A 11 18.11 27.36 -23.30
N GLU A 12 17.45 28.50 -23.48
CA GLU A 12 16.21 28.81 -22.74
C GLU A 12 15.08 27.84 -23.10
N ARG A 13 14.92 27.52 -24.40
CA ARG A 13 13.91 26.56 -24.85
C ARG A 13 14.17 25.15 -24.32
N MET A 14 15.43 24.72 -24.32
CA MET A 14 15.82 23.44 -23.73
C MET A 14 15.53 23.38 -22.24
N ARG A 15 15.84 24.43 -21.47
CA ARG A 15 15.49 24.53 -20.05
C ARG A 15 14.00 24.46 -19.78
N LYS A 16 13.18 25.15 -20.58
CA LYS A 16 11.71 25.09 -20.47
C LYS A 16 11.17 23.69 -20.72
N ILE A 17 11.67 23.00 -21.76
CA ILE A 17 11.28 21.62 -22.08
C ILE A 17 11.65 20.68 -20.94
N LEU A 18 12.87 20.77 -20.42
CA LEU A 18 13.31 19.93 -19.29
C LEU A 18 12.49 20.19 -18.02
N ALA A 19 12.16 21.44 -17.73
CA ALA A 19 11.31 21.79 -16.59
C ALA A 19 9.87 21.28 -16.73
N GLU A 20 9.31 21.33 -17.95
CA GLU A 20 7.99 20.80 -18.25
C GLU A 20 7.94 19.28 -18.14
N GLN A 21 8.97 18.58 -18.66
CA GLN A 21 9.12 17.13 -18.52
C GLN A 21 9.25 16.70 -17.05
N ALA A 22 10.12 17.36 -16.27
CA ALA A 22 10.26 17.07 -14.85
C ALA A 22 8.96 17.29 -14.07
N ARG A 23 8.18 18.32 -14.44
CA ARG A 23 6.87 18.58 -13.83
C ARG A 23 5.85 17.51 -14.19
N ALA A 24 5.79 17.10 -15.46
CA ALA A 24 4.90 16.04 -15.92
C ALA A 24 5.23 14.68 -15.28
N GLU A 25 6.53 14.37 -15.09
CA GLU A 25 6.96 13.16 -14.39
C GLU A 25 6.55 13.18 -12.91
N MET A 26 6.77 14.30 -12.20
CA MET A 26 6.32 14.44 -10.81
C MET A 26 4.81 14.33 -10.66
N GLU A 27 4.04 14.94 -11.56
CA GLU A 27 2.58 14.87 -11.55
C GLU A 27 2.09 13.43 -11.80
N SER A 28 2.70 12.74 -12.75
CA SER A 28 2.40 11.33 -13.04
C SER A 28 2.68 10.42 -11.83
N GLN A 29 3.82 10.61 -11.15
CA GLN A 29 4.16 9.86 -9.94
C GLN A 29 3.17 10.11 -8.81
N ALA A 30 2.81 11.37 -8.57
CA ALA A 30 1.84 11.74 -7.53
C ALA A 30 0.45 11.13 -7.79
N VAL A 31 0.00 11.12 -9.04
CA VAL A 31 -1.29 10.52 -9.43
C VAL A 31 -1.28 9.00 -9.20
N GLU A 32 -0.19 8.32 -9.55
CA GLU A 32 -0.07 6.87 -9.35
C GLU A 32 -0.03 6.50 -7.86
N GLU A 33 0.76 7.22 -7.06
CA GLU A 33 0.80 7.03 -5.60
C GLU A 33 -0.57 7.23 -4.96
N GLU A 34 -1.28 8.28 -5.37
CA GLU A 34 -2.62 8.55 -4.85
C GLU A 34 -3.63 7.47 -5.26
N ARG A 35 -3.51 6.94 -6.48
CA ARG A 35 -4.35 5.82 -6.94
C ARG A 35 -4.13 4.58 -6.08
N ILE A 36 -2.87 4.19 -5.88
CA ILE A 36 -2.50 3.03 -5.05
C ILE A 36 -3.03 3.20 -3.63
N LYS A 37 -2.87 4.40 -3.05
CA LYS A 37 -3.35 4.70 -1.70
C LYS A 37 -4.87 4.55 -1.60
N ARG A 38 -5.62 5.07 -2.58
CA ARG A 38 -7.08 4.93 -2.62
C ARG A 38 -7.53 3.48 -2.74
N GLU A 39 -6.82 2.65 -3.52
CA GLU A 39 -7.13 1.22 -3.62
C GLU A 39 -6.93 0.49 -2.29
N ILE A 40 -5.82 0.78 -1.59
CA ILE A 40 -5.55 0.21 -0.27
C ILE A 40 -6.63 0.64 0.73
N ASP A 41 -6.97 1.93 0.76
CA ASP A 41 -8.00 2.46 1.66
C ASP A 41 -9.39 1.85 1.37
N ALA A 42 -9.72 1.59 0.10
CA ALA A 42 -10.97 0.93 -0.29
C ALA A 42 -11.03 -0.53 0.19
N ILE A 43 -9.94 -1.29 0.03
CA ILE A 43 -9.81 -2.64 0.56
C ILE A 43 -9.96 -2.63 2.08
N GLU A 44 -9.26 -1.71 2.75
CA GLU A 44 -9.30 -1.54 4.19
C GLU A 44 -10.71 -1.24 4.70
N ALA A 45 -11.42 -0.31 4.06
CA ALA A 45 -12.79 0.04 4.40
C ALA A 45 -13.75 -1.15 4.25
N ARG A 46 -13.63 -1.92 3.15
CA ARG A 46 -14.45 -3.12 2.90
C ARG A 46 -14.23 -4.20 3.95
N VAL A 47 -12.98 -4.43 4.37
CA VAL A 47 -12.67 -5.43 5.41
C VAL A 47 -13.18 -4.94 6.77
N LYS A 48 -13.00 -3.66 7.09
CA LYS A 48 -13.44 -3.07 8.37
C LYS A 48 -14.94 -3.07 8.55
N SER A 49 -15.73 -2.92 7.49
CA SER A 49 -17.20 -2.85 7.58
C SER A 49 -17.83 -4.15 8.10
N ILE A 50 -17.16 -5.28 7.94
CA ILE A 50 -17.61 -6.59 8.41
C ILE A 50 -16.90 -7.05 9.70
N MET A 51 -16.01 -6.22 10.26
CA MET A 51 -15.33 -6.50 11.53
C MET A 51 -16.22 -6.19 12.73
N THR A 52 -16.07 -6.98 13.80
CA THR A 52 -16.62 -6.60 15.10
C THR A 52 -15.84 -5.43 15.69
N ARG A 53 -16.45 -4.72 16.65
CA ARG A 53 -15.81 -3.59 17.35
C ARG A 53 -14.48 -3.98 18.00
N GLU A 54 -14.41 -5.17 18.59
CA GLU A 54 -13.21 -5.70 19.22
C GLU A 54 -12.12 -6.02 18.18
N ALA A 55 -12.51 -6.60 17.04
CA ALA A 55 -11.60 -6.87 15.93
C ALA A 55 -11.02 -5.56 15.36
N LEU A 56 -11.83 -4.51 15.22
CA LEU A 56 -11.37 -3.19 14.79
C LEU A 56 -10.35 -2.59 15.76
N GLN A 57 -10.62 -2.65 17.07
CA GLN A 57 -9.68 -2.18 18.09
C GLN A 57 -8.36 -2.93 18.03
N ARG A 58 -8.39 -4.26 17.93
CA ARG A 58 -7.17 -5.08 17.79
C ARG A 58 -6.43 -4.75 16.50
N TYR A 59 -7.13 -4.68 15.38
CA TYR A 59 -6.52 -4.32 14.10
C TYR A 59 -5.84 -2.96 14.19
N GLY A 60 -6.48 -1.95 14.79
CA GLY A 60 -5.90 -0.63 15.03
C GLY A 60 -4.60 -0.70 15.85
N ALA A 61 -4.62 -1.41 16.98
CA ALA A 61 -3.42 -1.61 17.81
C ALA A 61 -2.28 -2.31 17.03
N VAL A 62 -2.60 -3.33 16.24
CA VAL A 62 -1.62 -4.05 15.41
C VAL A 62 -1.11 -3.17 14.27
N LYS A 63 -1.95 -2.34 13.65
CA LYS A 63 -1.54 -1.42 12.58
C LYS A 63 -0.51 -0.40 13.07
N VAL A 64 -0.67 0.11 14.29
CA VAL A 64 0.29 1.02 14.91
C VAL A 64 1.59 0.31 15.28
N ALA A 65 1.51 -0.86 15.93
CA ALA A 65 2.70 -1.57 16.41
C ALA A 65 3.48 -2.27 15.27
N HIS A 66 2.76 -2.84 14.30
CA HIS A 66 3.29 -3.71 13.25
C HIS A 66 2.51 -3.51 11.94
N PRO A 67 2.74 -2.39 11.22
CA PRO A 67 1.98 -2.04 10.02
C PRO A 67 2.06 -3.12 8.92
N GLU A 68 3.24 -3.70 8.69
CA GLU A 68 3.46 -4.79 7.72
C GLU A 68 2.58 -6.02 8.00
N LEU A 69 2.46 -6.39 9.27
CA LEU A 69 1.64 -7.51 9.69
C LEU A 69 0.15 -7.20 9.50
N ALA A 70 -0.27 -5.98 9.86
CA ALA A 70 -1.64 -5.52 9.66
C ALA A 70 -2.04 -5.55 8.18
N MET A 71 -1.16 -5.08 7.28
CA MET A 71 -1.39 -5.10 5.84
C MET A 71 -1.50 -6.54 5.31
N THR A 72 -0.57 -7.42 5.69
CA THR A 72 -0.60 -8.83 5.26
C THR A 72 -1.90 -9.53 5.70
N VAL A 73 -2.32 -9.32 6.95
CA VAL A 73 -3.57 -9.87 7.48
C VAL A 73 -4.78 -9.32 6.74
N MET A 74 -4.78 -8.02 6.43
CA MET A 74 -5.87 -7.36 5.73
C MET A 74 -6.06 -7.92 4.32
N ILE A 75 -4.98 -8.12 3.57
CA ILE A 75 -5.02 -8.74 2.23
C ILE A 75 -5.57 -10.17 2.32
N ALA A 76 -5.09 -10.97 3.28
CA ALA A 76 -5.58 -12.34 3.48
C ALA A 76 -7.08 -12.39 3.83
N LEU A 77 -7.55 -11.45 4.65
CA LEU A 77 -8.97 -11.31 4.97
C LEU A 77 -9.79 -10.86 3.76
N ALA A 78 -9.32 -9.87 3.00
CA ALA A 78 -9.98 -9.40 1.78
C ALA A 78 -10.21 -10.53 0.77
N GLN A 79 -9.16 -11.32 0.49
CA GLN A 79 -9.26 -12.50 -0.38
C GLN A 79 -10.24 -13.55 0.14
N SER A 80 -10.33 -13.71 1.47
CA SER A 80 -11.25 -14.68 2.08
C SER A 80 -12.71 -14.25 1.97
N ILE A 81 -12.97 -12.94 2.04
CA ILE A 81 -14.29 -12.33 1.82
C ILE A 81 -14.70 -12.50 0.36
N GLU A 82 -13.80 -12.24 -0.59
CA GLU A 82 -14.08 -12.37 -2.03
C GLU A 82 -14.42 -13.80 -2.43
N LYS A 83 -13.78 -14.78 -1.79
CA LYS A 83 -14.11 -16.21 -1.94
C LYS A 83 -15.43 -16.61 -1.26
N GLY A 84 -16.09 -15.70 -0.54
CA GLY A 84 -17.32 -15.96 0.20
C GLY A 84 -17.13 -16.84 1.44
N MET A 85 -15.89 -17.09 1.88
CA MET A 85 -15.62 -17.96 3.04
C MET A 85 -15.92 -17.27 4.38
N ILE A 86 -15.93 -15.94 4.40
CA ILE A 86 -16.08 -15.13 5.62
C ILE A 86 -17.06 -14.00 5.35
N SER A 87 -18.14 -13.95 6.13
CA SER A 87 -19.14 -12.87 6.11
C SER A 87 -18.97 -11.86 7.25
N ARG A 88 -18.31 -12.26 8.34
CA ARG A 88 -18.04 -11.41 9.52
C ARG A 88 -16.69 -11.78 10.12
N ILE A 89 -15.94 -10.78 10.56
CA ILE A 89 -14.61 -10.96 11.16
C ILE A 89 -14.70 -10.66 12.66
N SER A 90 -14.57 -11.70 13.48
CA SER A 90 -14.49 -11.57 14.94
C SER A 90 -13.06 -11.36 15.43
N ASP A 91 -12.91 -10.93 16.69
CA ASP A 91 -11.61 -10.79 17.36
C ASP A 91 -10.82 -12.11 17.36
N GLU A 92 -11.49 -13.23 17.59
CA GLU A 92 -10.86 -14.55 17.59
C GLU A 92 -10.36 -14.96 16.21
N MET A 93 -11.12 -14.69 15.16
CA MET A 93 -10.71 -14.96 13.78
C MET A 93 -9.48 -14.12 13.42
N LEU A 94 -9.50 -12.83 13.78
CA LEU A 94 -8.36 -11.94 13.57
C LEU A 94 -7.11 -12.42 14.32
N LYS A 95 -7.25 -12.85 15.58
CA LYS A 95 -6.16 -13.46 16.35
C LYS A 95 -5.59 -14.70 15.68
N LYS A 96 -6.45 -15.60 15.18
CA LYS A 96 -6.03 -16.81 14.47
C LYS A 96 -5.27 -16.47 13.19
N ALA A 97 -5.75 -15.50 12.41
CA ALA A 97 -5.08 -15.02 11.21
C ALA A 97 -3.70 -14.42 11.52
N LEU A 98 -3.62 -13.54 12.53
CA LEU A 98 -2.37 -12.95 13.01
C LEU A 98 -1.35 -14.02 13.44
N LYS A 99 -1.79 -14.99 14.24
CA LYS A 99 -0.94 -16.10 14.69
C LYS A 99 -0.47 -16.97 13.54
N SER A 100 -1.33 -17.26 12.56
CA SER A 100 -0.97 -18.07 11.38
C SER A 100 0.13 -17.39 10.55
N ILE A 101 0.00 -16.08 10.31
CA ILE A 101 0.99 -15.30 9.55
C ILE A 101 2.32 -15.16 10.32
N GLN A 102 2.26 -14.94 11.63
CA GLN A 102 3.46 -14.91 12.47
C GLN A 102 4.12 -16.30 12.62
N GLY A 103 3.32 -17.36 12.70
CA GLY A 103 3.78 -18.74 12.80
C GLY A 103 4.58 -19.17 11.58
N LYS A 104 4.11 -18.83 10.37
CA LYS A 104 4.86 -19.05 9.12
C LYS A 104 6.25 -18.40 9.12
N LYS A 105 6.45 -17.27 9.82
CA LYS A 105 7.79 -16.65 9.96
C LYS A 105 8.71 -17.44 10.91
N ARG A 106 8.18 -18.28 11.81
CA ARG A 106 8.97 -19.07 12.78
C ARG A 106 9.39 -20.45 12.26
N ASP A 107 8.68 -21.02 11.29
CA ASP A 107 8.94 -22.38 10.77
C ASP A 107 10.12 -22.51 9.80
N ILE A 108 10.96 -21.48 9.62
CA ILE A 108 12.22 -21.60 8.89
C ILE A 108 13.32 -22.19 9.80
N ARG A 109 13.07 -23.35 10.41
CA ARG A 109 14.15 -24.16 11.02
C ARG A 109 14.79 -24.98 9.91
N ILE A 110 15.87 -24.44 9.35
CA ILE A 110 16.81 -25.19 8.52
C ILE A 110 17.36 -26.33 9.38
N SER A 111 16.85 -27.54 9.18
CA SER A 111 17.48 -28.76 9.66
C SER A 111 18.74 -29.01 8.83
N ARG A 112 19.91 -28.63 9.34
CA ARG A 112 21.19 -29.23 8.89
C ARG A 112 21.38 -30.52 9.69
N LYS A 113 21.21 -31.66 9.01
CA LYS A 113 21.94 -32.89 9.32
C LYS A 113 22.88 -33.16 8.15
#